data_AF-A0AA41RS58-F1
#
_entry.id   AF-A0AA41RS58-F1
#
_cell.length_a   1.000
_cell.length_b   1.000
_cell.length_c   1.000
_cell.angle_alpha   90.00
_cell.angle_beta   90.00
_cell.angle_gamma   90.00
#
_symmetry.space_group_name_H-M   'P 1'
#
loop_
_entity.id
_entity.type
_entity.pdbx_description
1 polymer ?
#
loop_
_entity_poly.entity_id
_entity_poly.type
_entity_poly.pdbx_seq_one_letter_code
_entity_poly.pdbx_strand_id
1 'polypeptide(L)' 'MPSGRAGGAPRRRESGLTKAVNSVFAFVKLAEFEILFVLFFLIAFIIFKDLTSRPEYNQILVKKPGGTDFWGN' A
#
# COMPACT_ATOMS: atom_id res chain seq x y z
N MET A 1 33.27 19.84 -54.03
CA MET A 1 33.16 19.55 -52.58
C MET A 1 31.71 19.79 -52.17
N PRO A 2 30.95 18.78 -51.69
CA PRO A 2 29.58 19.02 -51.26
C PRO A 2 29.55 19.38 -49.77
N SER A 3 29.19 20.63 -49.50
CA SER A 3 28.76 21.11 -48.20
C SER A 3 27.31 20.69 -47.94
N GLY A 4 27.02 20.19 -46.74
CA GLY A 4 25.66 20.19 -46.20
C GLY A 4 25.08 18.81 -45.87
N ARG A 5 25.44 18.29 -44.70
CA ARG A 5 24.57 17.39 -43.93
C ARG A 5 24.36 17.99 -42.54
N ALA A 6 23.55 19.04 -42.48
CA ALA A 6 22.91 19.46 -41.24
C ALA A 6 21.54 18.79 -41.16
N GLY A 7 21.55 17.46 -41.01
CA GLY A 7 20.36 16.70 -40.65
C GLY A 7 20.12 16.83 -39.15
N GLY A 8 19.72 18.02 -38.70
CA GLY A 8 19.23 18.23 -37.35
C GLY A 8 17.95 17.43 -37.16
N ALA A 9 18.05 16.23 -36.60
CA ALA A 9 16.89 15.47 -36.18
C ALA A 9 16.03 16.39 -35.30
N PRO A 10 14.73 16.57 -35.60
CA PRO A 10 13.88 17.36 -34.74
C PRO A 10 13.91 16.68 -33.37
N ARG A 11 14.52 17.35 -32.38
CA ARG A 11 14.34 17.03 -30.96
C ARG A 11 12.85 17.21 -30.71
N ARG A 12 12.09 16.15 -30.93
CA ARG A 12 10.70 16.01 -30.51
C ARG A 12 10.74 16.34 -29.03
N ARG A 13 10.28 17.54 -28.70
CA ARG A 13 10.17 17.98 -27.31
C ARG A 13 9.11 17.07 -26.70
N GLU A 14 9.58 15.91 -26.23
CA GLU A 14 9.02 15.16 -25.11
C GLU A 14 8.40 16.19 -24.18
N SER A 15 7.08 16.41 -24.21
CA SER A 15 6.43 17.37 -23.32
C SER A 15 6.96 17.07 -21.93
N GLY A 16 7.56 18.05 -21.23
CA GLY A 16 8.19 17.82 -19.93
C GLY A 16 7.25 17.12 -18.94
N LEU A 17 5.95 17.32 -19.15
CA LEU A 17 4.86 16.65 -18.45
C LEU A 17 4.82 15.13 -18.71
N THR A 18 4.99 14.67 -19.94
CA THR A 18 5.04 13.23 -20.27
C THR A 18 6.27 12.56 -19.65
N LYS A 19 7.42 13.24 -19.63
CA LYS A 19 8.63 12.73 -18.94
C LYS A 19 8.43 12.65 -17.43
N ALA A 20 7.80 13.66 -16.83
CA ALA A 20 7.48 13.67 -15.40
C ALA A 20 6.48 12.58 -15.02
N VAL A 21 5.43 12.36 -15.82
CA VAL A 21 4.46 11.28 -15.59
C VAL A 21 5.14 9.90 -15.68
N ASN A 22 6.00 9.69 -16.69
CA ASN A 22 6.75 8.45 -16.83
C ASN A 22 7.73 8.22 -15.66
N SER A 23 8.36 9.27 -15.14
CA SER A 23 9.27 9.15 -13.98
C SER A 23 8.53 8.83 -12.69
N VAL A 24 7.34 9.42 -12.48
CA VAL A 24 6.48 9.07 -11.33
C VAL A 24 6.02 7.62 -11.43
N PHE A 25 5.62 7.14 -12.61
CA PHE A 25 5.26 5.73 -12.80
C PHE A 25 6.43 4.78 -12.53
N ALA A 26 7.64 5.12 -13.00
CA ALA A 26 8.84 4.34 -12.74
C ALA A 26 9.20 4.34 -11.24
N PHE A 27 9.05 5.47 -10.56
CA PHE A 27 9.28 5.60 -9.13
C PHE A 27 8.29 4.77 -8.31
N VAL A 28 6.99 4.82 -8.63
CA VAL A 28 5.96 4.00 -7.97
C VAL A 28 6.19 2.51 -8.20
N LYS A 29 6.62 2.11 -9.41
CA LYS A 29 7.03 0.72 -9.69
C LYS A 29 8.28 0.30 -8.92
N LEU A 30 9.25 1.19 -8.76
CA LEU A 30 10.45 0.92 -7.97
C LEU A 30 10.11 0.78 -6.47
N ALA A 31 9.21 1.62 -5.98
CA ALA A 31 8.72 1.65 -4.61
C ALA A 31 7.53 0.71 -4.35
N GLU A 32 7.20 -0.17 -5.31
CA GLU A 32 6.04 -1.07 -5.27
C GLU A 32 6.01 -1.87 -3.97
N PHE A 33 7.14 -2.44 -3.59
CA PHE A 33 7.24 -3.24 -2.38
C PHE A 33 7.06 -2.42 -1.09
N GLU A 34 7.62 -1.21 -1.03
CA GLU A 34 7.55 -0.36 0.18
C GLU A 34 6.15 0.19 0.41
N ILE A 35 5.47 0.62 -0.65
CA ILE A 35 4.09 1.12 -0.56
C ILE A 35 3.15 -0.04 -0.19
N LEU A 36 3.30 -1.22 -0.79
CA LEU A 36 2.52 -2.39 -0.44
C LEU A 36 2.77 -2.84 1.01
N PHE A 37 4.02 -2.76 1.47
CA PHE A 37 4.40 -3.07 2.85
C PHE A 37 3.69 -2.13 3.84
N VAL A 38 3.79 -0.81 3.65
CA VAL A 38 3.13 0.16 4.54
C VAL A 38 1.60 0.05 4.44
N LEU A 39 1.06 -0.09 3.22
CA LEU A 39 -0.38 -0.25 2.98
C LEU A 39 -0.91 -1.53 3.65
N PHE A 40 -0.15 -2.61 3.62
CA PHE A 40 -0.49 -3.86 4.32
C PHE A 40 -0.62 -3.63 5.83
N PHE A 41 0.36 -2.97 6.46
CA PHE A 41 0.26 -2.65 7.89
C PHE A 41 -0.88 -1.70 8.21
N LEU A 42 -1.15 -0.73 7.33
CA LEU A 42 -2.24 0.23 7.52
C LEU A 42 -3.61 -0.45 7.44
N ILE A 43 -3.82 -1.33 6.45
CA ILE A 43 -5.04 -2.14 6.34
C ILE A 43 -5.17 -3.07 7.54
N ALA A 44 -4.10 -3.79 7.91
CA ALA A 44 -4.10 -4.67 9.06
C ALA A 44 -4.42 -3.90 10.36
N PHE A 45 -3.82 -2.73 10.57
CA PHE A 45 -4.09 -1.85 11.72
C PHE A 45 -5.55 -1.42 11.79
N ILE A 46 -6.16 -1.03 10.66
CA ILE A 46 -7.58 -0.68 10.60
C ILE A 46 -8.45 -1.88 10.97
N ILE A 47 -8.16 -3.07 10.43
CA ILE A 47 -8.91 -4.31 10.74
C ILE A 47 -8.78 -4.66 12.22
N PHE A 48 -7.57 -4.66 12.78
CA PHE A 48 -7.35 -4.93 14.20
C PHE A 48 -8.06 -3.90 15.08
N LYS A 49 -8.02 -2.63 14.70
CA LYS A 49 -8.74 -1.56 15.41
C LYS A 49 -10.26 -1.77 15.34
N ASP A 50 -10.80 -2.24 14.21
CA ASP A 50 -12.23 -2.54 14.08
C ASP A 50 -12.65 -3.80 14.85
N LEU A 51 -11.78 -4.81 14.93
CA LEU A 51 -12.04 -6.04 15.69
C LEU A 51 -11.95 -5.81 17.20
N THR A 52 -10.98 -5.02 17.67
CA THR A 52 -10.76 -4.73 19.10
C THR A 52 -11.71 -3.68 19.66
N SER A 53 -12.30 -2.83 18.82
CA SER A 53 -13.32 -1.86 19.24
C SER A 53 -14.69 -2.49 19.48
N ARG A 54 -14.92 -3.73 19.01
CA ARG A 54 -16.17 -4.48 19.21
C ARG A 54 -16.08 -5.33 20.49
N PRO A 55 -16.76 -4.96 21.58
CA PRO A 55 -16.69 -5.68 22.85
C PRO A 55 -17.28 -7.11 22.80
N GLU A 56 -18.01 -7.46 21.73
CA GLU A 56 -18.65 -8.77 21.54
C GLU A 56 -17.64 -9.89 21.25
N TYR A 57 -16.54 -9.63 20.54
CA TYR A 57 -15.47 -10.63 20.30
C TYR A 57 -14.55 -10.81 21.52
N ASN A 58 -14.41 -9.77 22.34
CA ASN A 58 -13.65 -9.82 23.59
C ASN A 58 -14.32 -10.75 24.63
N GLN A 59 -15.61 -11.04 24.45
CA GLN A 59 -16.38 -11.89 25.35
C GLN A 59 -16.16 -13.40 25.13
N ILE A 60 -15.53 -13.82 24.02
CA ILE A 60 -15.19 -15.23 23.80
C ILE A 60 -13.97 -15.63 24.64
N LEU A 61 -13.06 -14.70 24.90
CA LEU A 61 -11.90 -14.90 25.79
C LEU A 61 -12.19 -14.55 27.27
N VAL A 62 -13.27 -13.81 27.54
CA VAL A 62 -13.75 -13.51 28.92
C VAL A 62 -14.84 -14.49 29.38
N LYS A 63 -15.51 -15.23 28.48
CA LYS A 63 -16.27 -16.41 28.89
C LYS A 63 -15.31 -17.56 29.13
N LYS A 64 -14.87 -17.67 30.39
CA LYS A 64 -14.43 -18.92 31.00
C LYS A 64 -15.28 -20.08 30.44
N PRO A 65 -14.70 -21.13 29.81
CA PRO A 65 -15.44 -22.34 29.48
C PRO A 65 -15.73 -23.04 30.81
N GLY A 66 -16.80 -22.63 31.46
CA GLY A 66 -17.08 -22.98 32.85
C GLY A 66 -18.24 -22.19 33.41
N GLY A 67 -19.26 -21.95 32.59
CA GLY A 67 -20.62 -21.59 33.05
C GLY A 67 -21.35 -22.79 33.63
N THR A 68 -20.65 -23.63 34.36
CA THR A 68 -21.21 -24.63 35.27
C THR A 68 -20.46 -24.49 36.57
N ASP A 69 -21.23 -24.32 37.62
CA ASP A 69 -20.81 -24.08 38.99
C ASP A 69 -19.96 -25.27 39.49
N PHE A 70 -18.66 -25.21 39.21
CA PHE A 70 -17.66 -26.21 39.61
C PHE A 70 -17.08 -25.95 41.02
N TRP A 71 -17.86 -25.33 41.91
CA TRP A 71 -17.54 -25.27 43.33
C TRP A 71 -18.77 -25.72 44.10
N GLY A 72 -18.76 -27.01 44.43
CA GLY A 72 -19.78 -27.64 45.25
C GLY A 72 -19.86 -27.02 46.63
N ASN A 73 -21.10 -26.82 47.09
CA ASN A 73 -21.63 -27.36 48.33
C ASN A 73 -23.15 -27.30 48.28
#